data_AF-A0A0C3NDV9-F1
#
_entry.id   AF-A0A0C3NDV9-F1
#
_cell.length_a   1.000
_cell.length_b   1.000
_cell.length_c   1.000
_cell.angle_alpha   90.00
_cell.angle_beta   90.00
_cell.angle_gamma   90.00
#
_symmetry.space_group_name_H-M   'P 1'
#
loop_
_entity.id
_entity.type
_entity.pdbx_description
1 polymer ?
#
loop_
_entity_poly.entity_id
_entity_poly.type
_entity_poly.pdbx_seq_one_letter_code
_entity_poly.pdbx_strand_id
1 'polypeptide(L)'
;MSHTRAPLVSSTGSCSGTPASHPALSSSQISPNTTAFSPTPFHPHPPSDSLEDPISLGIRRHQDDDVENSSTQLTPQRIKHLKTYAKKLCKDLSIEEKAVFNFIDTGDLFSMLVDIKATFVKYNASNKASELQALQETLTSKDFEIGLSSRLLACILSPNITAYVTDTQHHIMEFIANHLDIFKIPATVLNDNELRSTLGKIVTRLLADLHSHLKSHLTVSIVKQTCIIEVGKAVACSSPGMEVDASHWARLAFLCCCLHLFLIGVGDHKIAPLSTCFTPRLIPMLKSDMHTKVERNLGINISEIERWAVSADNMDESVTDTLVMGDGSSSAPTGDESGPGADFDWSRLGDNTDDLQGDANSIADAGPNLDADTLSNDGDDLDPSDSGFRLDG
;
A
#
# COMPACT_ATOMS: atom_id res chain seq x y z
N MET A 1 27.91 64.22 0.57
CA MET A 1 27.25 64.66 -0.67
C MET A 1 27.40 63.57 -1.71
N SER A 2 26.38 63.37 -2.54
CA SER A 2 26.31 62.48 -3.72
C SER A 2 25.74 61.07 -3.48
N HIS A 3 24.41 61.04 -3.53
CA HIS A 3 23.47 60.06 -4.11
C HIS A 3 23.99 58.68 -4.53
N THR A 4 23.26 57.62 -4.12
CA THR A 4 22.89 56.53 -5.04
C THR A 4 21.50 55.99 -4.67
N ARG A 5 20.78 55.65 -5.72
CA ARG A 5 19.32 55.59 -5.91
C ARG A 5 18.84 54.14 -5.86
N ALA A 6 17.68 53.93 -5.27
CA ALA A 6 16.94 52.66 -5.26
C ALA A 6 16.52 52.20 -6.68
N PRO A 7 16.19 50.92 -6.85
CA PRO A 7 15.18 50.50 -7.79
C PRO A 7 13.93 49.94 -7.09
N LEU A 8 12.77 50.37 -7.61
CA LEU A 8 11.45 49.82 -7.35
C LEU A 8 11.36 48.37 -7.83
N VAL A 9 10.66 47.53 -7.06
CA VAL A 9 10.09 46.27 -7.52
C VAL A 9 8.57 46.43 -7.51
N SER A 10 7.97 46.44 -8.69
CA SER A 10 6.53 46.30 -8.91
C SER A 10 6.28 44.93 -9.52
N SER A 11 5.50 44.08 -8.86
CA SER A 11 4.43 43.29 -9.51
C SER A 11 3.71 42.42 -8.48
N THR A 12 2.60 42.92 -7.95
CA THR A 12 1.55 42.12 -7.32
C THR A 12 0.52 41.78 -8.39
N GLY A 13 0.59 40.57 -8.94
CA GLY A 13 -0.45 39.99 -9.79
C GLY A 13 -1.39 39.14 -8.96
N SER A 14 -2.46 39.75 -8.44
CA SER A 14 -3.62 39.04 -7.92
C SER A 14 -4.47 38.52 -9.07
N CYS A 15 -4.57 37.20 -9.21
CA CYS A 15 -5.58 36.55 -10.04
C CYS A 15 -6.54 35.78 -9.12
N SER A 16 -7.66 36.43 -8.81
CA SER A 16 -8.88 35.81 -8.30
C SER A 16 -9.54 34.98 -9.41
N GLY A 17 -9.57 33.66 -9.26
CA GLY A 17 -10.29 32.74 -10.13
C GLY A 17 -11.27 31.89 -9.32
N THR A 18 -12.55 32.26 -9.41
CA THR A 18 -13.72 31.51 -8.91
C THR A 18 -13.81 30.14 -9.61
N PRO A 19 -14.27 29.07 -8.93
CA PRO A 19 -14.23 27.71 -9.47
C PRO A 19 -15.28 27.49 -10.56
N ALA A 20 -14.85 26.85 -11.65
CA ALA A 20 -15.73 26.32 -12.68
C ALA A 20 -16.33 24.98 -12.20
N SER A 21 -17.65 24.94 -12.19
CA SER A 21 -18.49 23.78 -11.87
C SER A 21 -18.20 22.60 -12.81
N HIS A 22 -17.88 21.44 -12.24
CA HIS A 22 -17.89 20.17 -12.96
C HIS A 22 -19.33 19.63 -13.08
N PRO A 23 -19.70 19.01 -14.21
CA PRO A 23 -20.99 18.37 -14.37
C PRO A 23 -21.02 17.03 -13.65
N ALA A 24 -22.13 16.76 -12.98
CA ALA A 24 -22.49 15.47 -12.42
C ALA A 24 -22.54 14.40 -13.52
N LEU A 25 -21.76 13.33 -13.36
CA LEU A 25 -21.93 12.10 -14.12
C LEU A 25 -22.75 11.12 -13.29
N SER A 26 -24.02 10.97 -13.69
CA SER A 26 -24.91 9.89 -13.30
C SER A 26 -24.24 8.54 -13.53
N SER A 27 -24.04 7.78 -12.45
CA SER A 27 -23.71 6.36 -12.54
C SER A 27 -25.01 5.57 -12.65
N SER A 28 -25.34 5.18 -13.88
CA SER A 28 -26.41 4.23 -14.17
C SER A 28 -25.96 2.84 -13.72
N GLN A 29 -26.70 2.28 -12.75
CA GLN A 29 -26.69 0.86 -12.44
C GLN A 29 -27.08 0.05 -13.70
N ILE A 30 -26.21 -0.87 -14.13
CA ILE A 30 -26.55 -1.93 -15.08
C ILE A 30 -26.31 -3.25 -14.37
N SER A 31 -27.41 -3.92 -14.05
CA SER A 31 -27.47 -5.30 -13.56
C SER A 31 -26.89 -6.28 -14.58
N PRO A 32 -26.21 -7.36 -14.16
CA PRO A 32 -25.80 -8.42 -15.07
C PRO A 32 -26.98 -9.37 -15.35
N ASN A 33 -27.59 -9.23 -16.52
CA ASN A 33 -28.52 -10.22 -17.05
C ASN A 33 -27.76 -11.47 -17.49
N THR A 34 -27.99 -12.55 -16.73
CA THR A 34 -27.62 -13.92 -17.06
C THR A 34 -28.48 -14.39 -18.24
N THR A 35 -27.85 -14.67 -19.39
CA THR A 35 -28.56 -15.31 -20.53
C THR A 35 -27.98 -16.71 -20.72
N ALA A 36 -28.66 -17.69 -20.13
CA ALA A 36 -28.40 -19.11 -20.31
C ALA A 36 -29.02 -19.57 -21.64
N PHE A 37 -28.19 -20.06 -22.56
CA PHE A 37 -28.66 -20.74 -23.76
C PHE A 37 -29.06 -22.19 -23.41
N SER A 38 -30.34 -22.51 -23.56
CA SER A 38 -30.86 -23.88 -23.52
C SER A 38 -31.02 -24.41 -24.95
N PRO A 39 -30.59 -25.66 -25.26
CA PRO A 39 -30.84 -26.29 -26.55
C PRO A 39 -32.18 -27.05 -26.55
N THR A 40 -33.04 -26.75 -27.52
CA THR A 40 -34.29 -27.50 -27.74
C THR A 40 -34.04 -28.74 -28.62
N PRO A 41 -34.64 -29.91 -28.32
CA PRO A 41 -34.46 -31.14 -29.07
C PRO A 41 -35.50 -31.30 -30.20
N PHE A 42 -35.09 -31.86 -31.33
CA PHE A 42 -35.95 -32.29 -32.43
C PHE A 42 -36.23 -33.80 -32.35
N HIS A 43 -37.51 -34.20 -32.37
CA HIS A 43 -38.16 -35.27 -33.18
C HIS A 43 -39.57 -35.64 -32.64
N PRO A 44 -40.47 -36.42 -33.32
CA PRO A 44 -40.49 -36.95 -34.69
C PRO A 44 -41.87 -36.95 -35.45
N HIS A 45 -41.82 -37.38 -36.72
CA HIS A 45 -42.81 -38.10 -37.55
C HIS A 45 -44.11 -37.45 -38.12
N PRO A 46 -44.43 -37.68 -39.43
CA PRO A 46 -45.72 -37.41 -40.06
C PRO A 46 -46.59 -38.69 -40.25
N PRO A 47 -47.90 -38.58 -40.52
CA PRO A 47 -48.72 -39.70 -40.98
C PRO A 47 -48.87 -39.75 -42.51
N SER A 48 -48.97 -40.98 -43.00
CA SER A 48 -49.30 -41.40 -44.36
C SER A 48 -50.70 -40.96 -44.82
N ASP A 49 -50.87 -40.65 -46.11
CA ASP A 49 -51.77 -41.38 -47.03
C ASP A 49 -51.83 -40.73 -48.42
N SER A 50 -52.11 -41.56 -49.43
CA SER A 50 -52.59 -41.27 -50.80
C SER A 50 -51.67 -41.69 -51.96
N LEU A 51 -51.79 -42.99 -52.28
CA LEU A 51 -52.07 -43.60 -53.61
C LEU A 51 -51.62 -42.95 -54.94
N GLU A 52 -51.05 -43.86 -55.76
CA GLU A 52 -51.06 -43.97 -57.24
C GLU A 52 -50.17 -43.04 -58.08
N ASP A 53 -49.09 -43.58 -58.66
CA ASP A 53 -49.00 -43.89 -60.12
C ASP A 53 -47.64 -44.51 -60.54
N PRO A 54 -47.52 -45.10 -61.76
CA PRO A 54 -46.92 -46.42 -61.91
C PRO A 54 -45.47 -46.49 -62.39
N ILE A 55 -44.81 -47.54 -61.91
CA ILE A 55 -43.82 -48.42 -62.54
C ILE A 55 -43.24 -47.92 -63.88
N SER A 56 -42.00 -47.43 -63.83
CA SER A 56 -41.06 -47.55 -64.96
C SER A 56 -39.76 -48.17 -64.47
N LEU A 57 -39.55 -49.41 -64.92
CA LEU A 57 -38.38 -50.23 -64.72
C LEU A 57 -37.15 -49.57 -65.37
N GLY A 58 -36.45 -48.75 -64.60
CA GLY A 58 -35.09 -48.29 -64.91
C GLY A 58 -34.13 -48.90 -63.90
N ILE A 59 -33.34 -49.88 -64.35
CA ILE A 59 -32.25 -50.55 -63.64
C ILE A 59 -31.49 -49.55 -62.74
N ARG A 60 -31.82 -49.54 -61.44
CA ARG A 60 -30.95 -48.96 -60.41
C ARG A 60 -29.94 -50.02 -60.06
N ARG A 61 -28.68 -49.75 -60.40
CA ARG A 61 -27.54 -50.46 -59.85
C ARG A 61 -27.68 -50.39 -58.32
N HIS A 62 -27.88 -51.55 -57.72
CA HIS A 62 -27.72 -51.75 -56.28
C HIS A 62 -26.24 -51.46 -56.01
N GLN A 63 -25.97 -50.28 -55.47
CA GLN A 63 -24.69 -49.99 -54.87
C GLN A 63 -24.86 -50.36 -53.40
N ASP A 64 -24.46 -51.59 -53.09
CA ASP A 64 -24.08 -51.97 -51.74
C ASP A 64 -22.88 -51.09 -51.37
N ASP A 65 -23.08 -50.16 -50.45
CA ASP A 65 -22.05 -49.56 -49.61
C ASP A 65 -22.69 -49.58 -48.22
N ASP A 66 -22.49 -50.63 -47.43
CA ASP A 66 -21.25 -50.99 -46.76
C ASP A 66 -20.60 -49.80 -46.05
N VAL A 67 -20.35 -50.05 -44.78
CA VAL A 67 -19.58 -49.28 -43.81
C VAL A 67 -20.19 -47.95 -43.35
N GLU A 68 -20.80 -48.08 -42.18
CA GLU A 68 -21.01 -47.13 -41.09
C GLU A 68 -19.72 -46.41 -40.61
N ASN A 69 -18.76 -46.09 -41.48
CA ASN A 69 -17.56 -45.32 -41.18
C ASN A 69 -17.21 -44.39 -42.35
N SER A 70 -16.71 -43.20 -42.03
CA SER A 70 -16.02 -42.26 -42.91
C SER A 70 -16.89 -41.27 -43.72
N SER A 71 -17.23 -40.14 -43.12
CA SER A 71 -17.14 -38.88 -43.87
C SER A 71 -16.85 -37.69 -42.95
N THR A 72 -15.86 -37.83 -42.08
CA THR A 72 -15.26 -36.67 -41.41
C THR A 72 -14.38 -35.87 -42.38
N GLN A 73 -14.07 -36.47 -43.53
CA GLN A 73 -13.34 -35.85 -44.63
C GLN A 73 -14.30 -35.04 -45.53
N LEU A 74 -13.96 -33.78 -45.73
CA LEU A 74 -14.64 -32.85 -46.62
C LEU A 74 -14.37 -33.24 -48.07
N THR A 75 -15.43 -33.24 -48.88
CA THR A 75 -15.28 -33.44 -50.32
C THR A 75 -14.51 -32.26 -50.96
N PRO A 76 -13.79 -32.47 -52.08
CA PRO A 76 -13.08 -31.39 -52.77
C PRO A 76 -13.97 -30.20 -53.15
N GLN A 77 -15.25 -30.46 -53.46
CA GLN A 77 -16.24 -29.42 -53.73
C GLN A 77 -16.52 -28.55 -52.49
N ARG A 78 -16.65 -29.17 -51.30
CA ARG A 78 -16.83 -28.44 -50.04
C ARG A 78 -15.59 -27.63 -49.68
N ILE A 79 -14.39 -28.19 -49.83
CA ILE A 79 -13.12 -27.47 -49.63
C ILE A 79 -13.05 -26.22 -50.53
N LYS A 80 -13.38 -26.35 -51.82
CA LYS A 80 -13.42 -25.20 -52.76
C LYS A 80 -14.43 -24.14 -52.34
N HIS A 81 -15.61 -24.53 -51.88
CA HIS A 81 -16.63 -23.60 -51.41
C HIS A 81 -16.20 -22.87 -50.14
N LEU A 82 -15.65 -23.61 -49.16
CA LEU A 82 -15.07 -23.07 -47.93
C LEU A 82 -13.95 -22.08 -48.21
N LYS A 83 -13.02 -22.39 -49.12
CA LYS A 83 -11.97 -21.43 -49.53
C LYS A 83 -12.53 -20.15 -50.13
N THR A 84 -13.57 -20.27 -50.97
CA THR A 84 -14.21 -19.09 -51.59
C THR A 84 -14.85 -18.20 -50.53
N TYR A 85 -15.55 -18.81 -49.55
CA TYR A 85 -16.12 -18.09 -48.42
C TYR A 85 -15.03 -17.49 -47.51
N ALA A 86 -14.02 -18.27 -47.15
CA ALA A 86 -12.91 -17.85 -46.31
C ALA A 86 -12.12 -16.71 -46.95
N LYS A 87 -11.95 -16.70 -48.28
CA LYS A 87 -11.31 -15.59 -49.01
C LYS A 87 -12.04 -14.27 -48.79
N LYS A 88 -13.36 -14.29 -48.90
CA LYS A 88 -14.20 -13.11 -48.63
C LYS A 88 -14.02 -12.67 -47.18
N LEU A 89 -14.11 -13.62 -46.23
CA LEU A 89 -13.97 -13.33 -44.80
C LEU A 89 -12.59 -12.78 -44.43
N CYS A 90 -11.50 -13.32 -45.00
CA CYS A 90 -10.13 -12.83 -44.79
C CYS A 90 -9.96 -11.41 -45.31
N LYS A 91 -10.56 -11.09 -46.47
CA LYS A 91 -10.57 -9.73 -47.00
C LYS A 91 -11.36 -8.77 -46.11
N ASP A 92 -12.52 -9.19 -45.62
CA ASP A 92 -13.38 -8.37 -44.76
C ASP A 92 -12.73 -8.11 -43.39
N LEU A 93 -12.00 -9.08 -42.83
CA LEU A 93 -11.31 -8.98 -41.53
C LEU A 93 -9.83 -8.55 -41.62
N SER A 94 -9.30 -8.34 -42.83
CA SER A 94 -7.87 -8.04 -43.08
C SER A 94 -6.90 -9.08 -42.49
N ILE A 95 -7.21 -10.38 -42.65
CA ILE A 95 -6.40 -11.50 -42.15
C ILE A 95 -5.68 -12.20 -43.31
N GLU A 96 -4.51 -12.79 -43.04
CA GLU A 96 -3.73 -13.55 -44.03
C GLU A 96 -4.49 -14.79 -44.54
N GLU A 97 -4.81 -14.81 -45.84
CA GLU A 97 -5.56 -15.91 -46.49
C GLU A 97 -4.82 -17.26 -46.39
N LYS A 98 -3.49 -17.25 -46.44
CA LYS A 98 -2.66 -18.47 -46.55
C LYS A 98 -2.85 -19.41 -45.36
N ALA A 99 -2.88 -18.89 -44.13
CA ALA A 99 -3.05 -19.69 -42.93
C ALA A 99 -4.44 -20.35 -42.88
N VAL A 100 -5.48 -19.60 -43.26
CA VAL A 100 -6.87 -20.09 -43.29
C VAL A 100 -7.07 -21.13 -44.39
N PHE A 101 -6.43 -20.97 -45.55
CA PHE A 101 -6.49 -21.96 -46.62
C PHE A 101 -5.77 -23.26 -46.26
N ASN A 102 -4.59 -23.17 -45.64
CA ASN A 102 -3.87 -24.36 -45.16
C ASN A 102 -4.72 -25.14 -44.15
N PHE A 103 -5.45 -24.46 -43.27
CA PHE A 103 -6.36 -25.09 -42.31
C PHE A 103 -7.56 -25.78 -43.01
N ILE A 104 -8.14 -25.16 -44.04
CA ILE A 104 -9.23 -25.76 -44.83
C ILE A 104 -8.73 -26.96 -45.65
N ASP A 105 -7.49 -26.91 -46.13
CA ASP A 105 -6.85 -27.97 -46.91
C ASP A 105 -6.58 -29.24 -46.12
N THR A 106 -6.56 -29.18 -44.78
CA THR A 106 -6.50 -30.37 -43.92
C THR A 106 -7.64 -31.35 -44.26
N GLY A 107 -8.79 -30.83 -44.69
CA GLY A 107 -9.90 -31.61 -45.23
C GLY A 107 -10.61 -32.51 -44.21
N ASP A 108 -10.00 -32.86 -43.09
CA ASP A 108 -10.59 -33.67 -42.03
C ASP A 108 -11.17 -32.79 -40.91
N LEU A 109 -12.46 -32.95 -40.64
CA LEU A 109 -13.22 -32.15 -39.69
C LEU A 109 -12.70 -32.32 -38.25
N PHE A 110 -12.29 -33.52 -37.85
CA PHE A 110 -11.75 -33.75 -36.51
C PHE A 110 -10.40 -33.08 -36.31
N SER A 111 -9.51 -33.19 -37.30
CA SER A 111 -8.22 -32.49 -37.30
C SER A 111 -8.41 -30.98 -37.23
N MET A 112 -9.37 -30.42 -38.00
CA MET A 112 -9.74 -29.00 -37.92
C MET A 112 -10.23 -28.59 -36.53
N LEU A 113 -11.06 -29.40 -35.86
CA LEU A 113 -11.53 -29.11 -34.50
C LEU A 113 -10.40 -29.14 -33.47
N VAL A 114 -9.48 -30.11 -33.59
CA VAL A 114 -8.29 -30.22 -32.75
C VAL A 114 -7.39 -28.99 -32.95
N ASP A 115 -7.14 -28.59 -34.19
CA ASP A 115 -6.35 -27.40 -34.53
C ASP A 115 -6.96 -26.11 -33.98
N ILE A 116 -8.29 -25.95 -34.07
CA ILE A 116 -9.01 -24.81 -33.45
C ILE A 116 -8.80 -24.83 -31.94
N LYS A 117 -9.01 -25.99 -31.28
CA LYS A 117 -8.86 -26.08 -29.83
C LYS A 117 -7.42 -25.81 -29.40
N ALA A 118 -6.43 -26.35 -30.10
CA ALA A 118 -5.01 -26.14 -29.85
C ALA A 118 -4.63 -24.65 -30.01
N THR A 119 -5.09 -24.02 -31.09
CA THR A 119 -4.85 -22.58 -31.33
C THR A 119 -5.51 -21.72 -30.26
N PHE A 120 -6.74 -22.04 -29.86
CA PHE A 120 -7.44 -21.32 -28.78
C PHE A 120 -6.73 -21.48 -27.43
N VAL A 121 -6.26 -22.69 -27.10
CA VAL A 121 -5.48 -22.94 -25.88
C VAL A 121 -4.17 -22.14 -25.91
N LYS A 122 -3.45 -22.16 -27.03
CA LYS A 122 -2.20 -21.38 -27.21
C LYS A 122 -2.45 -19.88 -27.08
N TYR A 123 -3.50 -19.36 -27.73
CA TYR A 123 -3.88 -17.95 -27.65
C TYR A 123 -4.21 -17.54 -26.21
N ASN A 124 -5.03 -18.32 -25.51
CA ASN A 124 -5.37 -18.04 -24.11
C ASN A 124 -4.14 -18.07 -23.19
N ALA A 125 -3.22 -19.02 -23.41
CA ALA A 125 -1.97 -19.06 -22.65
C ALA A 125 -1.11 -17.81 -22.90
N SER A 126 -0.96 -17.40 -24.16
CA SER A 126 -0.23 -16.18 -24.52
C SER A 126 -0.88 -14.92 -23.95
N ASN A 127 -2.20 -14.83 -24.00
CA ASN A 127 -2.94 -13.67 -23.47
C ASN A 127 -2.80 -13.58 -21.95
N LYS A 128 -2.93 -14.70 -21.23
CA LYS A 128 -2.69 -14.76 -19.79
C LYS A 128 -1.25 -14.37 -19.43
N ALA A 129 -0.26 -14.85 -20.19
CA ALA A 129 1.13 -14.46 -19.96
C ALA A 129 1.34 -12.95 -20.14
N SER A 130 0.74 -12.37 -21.19
CA SER A 130 0.79 -10.92 -21.42
C SER A 130 0.10 -10.12 -20.30
N GLU A 131 -1.04 -10.60 -19.79
CA GLU A 131 -1.76 -9.97 -18.68
C GLU A 131 -0.95 -10.01 -17.38
N LEU A 132 -0.35 -11.17 -17.05
CA LEU A 132 0.52 -11.31 -15.88
C LEU A 132 1.76 -10.42 -15.98
N GLN A 133 2.36 -10.33 -17.17
CA GLN A 133 3.50 -9.44 -17.43
C GLN A 133 3.12 -7.96 -17.21
N ALA A 134 1.96 -7.52 -17.71
CA ALA A 134 1.49 -6.15 -17.50
C ALA A 134 1.20 -5.85 -16.02
N LEU A 135 0.69 -6.83 -15.27
CA LEU A 135 0.52 -6.71 -13.82
C LEU A 135 1.85 -6.62 -13.09
N GLN A 136 2.84 -7.43 -13.49
CA GLN A 136 4.19 -7.37 -12.94
C GLN A 136 4.82 -6.00 -13.15
N GLU A 137 4.73 -5.46 -14.37
CA GLU A 137 5.22 -4.12 -14.70
C GLU A 137 4.54 -3.05 -13.85
N THR A 138 3.22 -3.17 -13.66
CA THR A 138 2.43 -2.27 -12.80
C THR A 138 2.91 -2.33 -11.35
N LEU A 139 3.13 -3.52 -10.78
CA LEU A 139 3.62 -3.69 -9.41
C LEU A 139 5.01 -3.08 -9.22
N THR A 140 5.87 -3.18 -10.23
CA THR A 140 7.23 -2.60 -10.20
C THR A 140 7.28 -1.12 -10.59
N SER A 141 6.15 -0.53 -10.95
CA SER A 141 6.10 0.88 -11.35
C SER A 141 6.30 1.80 -10.15
N LYS A 142 6.98 2.93 -10.37
CA LYS A 142 7.23 3.92 -9.31
C LYS A 142 5.94 4.55 -8.78
N ASP A 143 4.96 4.78 -9.65
CA ASP A 143 3.67 5.34 -9.25
C ASP A 143 2.91 4.39 -8.30
N PHE A 144 2.97 3.08 -8.57
CA PHE A 144 2.40 2.08 -7.67
C PHE A 144 3.14 2.04 -6.33
N GLU A 145 4.48 2.04 -6.34
CA GLU A 145 5.29 2.06 -5.11
C GLU A 145 4.98 3.28 -4.23
N ILE A 146 4.88 4.48 -4.82
CA ILE A 146 4.55 5.71 -4.09
C ILE A 146 3.15 5.62 -3.48
N GLY A 147 2.15 5.23 -4.28
CA GLY A 147 0.78 5.08 -3.81
C GLY A 147 0.62 4.00 -2.73
N LEU A 148 1.36 2.90 -2.86
CA LEU A 148 1.40 1.83 -1.87
C LEU A 148 2.08 2.30 -0.58
N SER A 149 3.23 2.97 -0.67
CA SER A 149 3.95 3.53 0.47
C SER A 149 3.08 4.47 1.31
N SER A 150 2.34 5.38 0.67
CA SER A 150 1.38 6.25 1.35
C SER A 150 0.32 5.48 2.15
N ARG A 151 -0.25 4.42 1.57
CA ARG A 151 -1.25 3.59 2.25
C ARG A 151 -0.64 2.75 3.37
N LEU A 152 0.59 2.26 3.18
CA LEU A 152 1.33 1.54 4.22
C LEU A 152 1.68 2.46 5.40
N LEU A 153 2.04 3.71 5.14
CA LEU A 153 2.27 4.69 6.22
C LEU A 153 0.99 4.92 7.02
N ALA A 154 -0.16 5.08 6.37
CA ALA A 154 -1.44 5.19 7.05
C ALA A 154 -1.76 3.93 7.89
N CYS A 155 -1.39 2.74 7.40
CA CYS A 155 -1.52 1.50 8.15
C CYS A 155 -0.61 1.50 9.41
N ILE A 156 0.66 1.88 9.26
CA ILE A 156 1.61 1.97 10.39
C ILE A 156 1.15 3.02 11.41
N LEU A 157 0.53 4.12 10.99
CA LEU A 157 0.02 5.12 11.92
C LEU A 157 -1.38 4.79 12.47
N SER A 158 -2.01 3.73 11.99
CA SER A 158 -3.30 3.26 12.48
C SER A 158 -3.17 2.64 13.87
N PRO A 159 -4.09 2.93 14.81
CA PRO A 159 -4.10 2.29 16.12
C PRO A 159 -4.44 0.80 16.06
N ASN A 160 -5.03 0.31 14.96
CA ASN A 160 -5.51 -1.06 14.81
C ASN A 160 -4.40 -2.07 14.50
N ILE A 161 -3.25 -1.61 14.03
CA ILE A 161 -2.11 -2.49 13.78
C ILE A 161 -1.27 -2.51 15.04
N THR A 162 -1.30 -3.59 15.80
CA THR A 162 -0.59 -3.72 17.08
C THR A 162 0.85 -4.22 16.90
N ALA A 163 1.15 -4.83 15.76
CA ALA A 163 2.43 -5.44 15.43
C ALA A 163 3.33 -4.48 14.63
N TYR A 164 4.30 -3.84 15.30
CA TYR A 164 5.29 -2.92 14.68
C TYR A 164 6.65 -3.55 14.39
N VAL A 165 6.95 -4.66 15.07
CA VAL A 165 8.30 -5.21 15.09
C VAL A 165 8.29 -6.65 14.60
N THR A 166 7.44 -7.49 15.19
CA THR A 166 7.28 -8.90 14.79
C THR A 166 6.02 -9.04 13.94
N ASP A 167 6.10 -9.83 12.87
CA ASP A 167 4.97 -10.20 12.01
C ASP A 167 4.22 -9.04 11.33
N THR A 168 4.77 -7.81 11.34
CA THR A 168 4.15 -6.64 10.71
C THR A 168 3.85 -6.90 9.23
N GLN A 169 4.80 -7.50 8.50
CA GLN A 169 4.59 -7.85 7.09
C GLN A 169 3.40 -8.81 6.93
N HIS A 170 3.30 -9.84 7.77
CA HIS A 170 2.24 -10.83 7.68
C HIS A 170 0.86 -10.20 7.90
N HIS A 171 0.71 -9.42 8.97
CA HIS A 171 -0.53 -8.72 9.28
C HIS A 171 -0.91 -7.69 8.20
N ILE A 172 0.07 -6.97 7.65
CA ILE A 172 -0.16 -6.03 6.54
C ILE A 172 -0.60 -6.78 5.28
N MET A 173 0.03 -7.90 4.94
CA MET A 173 -0.35 -8.71 3.78
C MET A 173 -1.75 -9.30 3.93
N GLU A 174 -2.12 -9.76 5.12
CA GLU A 174 -3.49 -10.19 5.45
C GLU A 174 -4.49 -9.04 5.31
N PHE A 175 -4.15 -7.86 5.82
CA PHE A 175 -4.98 -6.66 5.70
C PHE A 175 -5.16 -6.25 4.23
N ILE A 176 -4.08 -6.26 3.43
CA ILE A 176 -4.14 -5.99 1.99
C ILE A 176 -5.08 -6.97 1.28
N ALA A 177 -4.99 -8.27 1.63
CA ALA A 177 -5.83 -9.29 1.01
C ALA A 177 -7.33 -9.09 1.28
N ASN A 178 -7.68 -8.52 2.43
CA ASN A 178 -9.05 -8.19 2.80
C ASN A 178 -9.55 -6.85 2.23
N HIS A 179 -8.65 -5.99 1.74
CA HIS A 179 -8.96 -4.61 1.35
C HIS A 179 -8.30 -4.19 0.02
N LEU A 180 -8.35 -5.06 -0.98
CA LEU A 180 -7.71 -4.87 -2.29
C LEU A 180 -8.07 -3.55 -2.99
N ASP A 181 -9.30 -3.07 -2.83
CA ASP A 181 -9.82 -1.83 -3.43
C ASP A 181 -9.18 -0.56 -2.86
N ILE A 182 -8.82 -0.59 -1.57
CA ILE A 182 -8.08 0.48 -0.89
C ILE A 182 -6.68 0.55 -1.46
N PHE A 183 -6.02 -0.60 -1.61
CA PHE A 183 -4.65 -0.70 -2.13
C PHE A 183 -4.55 -0.66 -3.66
N LYS A 184 -5.67 -0.62 -4.38
CA LYS A 184 -5.73 -0.67 -5.85
C LYS A 184 -4.97 -1.87 -6.43
N ILE A 185 -5.06 -3.02 -5.76
CA ILE A 185 -4.40 -4.27 -6.16
C ILE A 185 -5.44 -5.17 -6.83
N PRO A 186 -5.23 -5.58 -8.10
CA PRO A 186 -6.10 -6.56 -8.75
C PRO A 186 -6.08 -7.91 -8.03
N ALA A 187 -7.23 -8.57 -7.88
CA ALA A 187 -7.31 -9.88 -7.21
C ALA A 187 -6.46 -10.97 -7.88
N THR A 188 -6.20 -10.83 -9.19
CA THR A 188 -5.30 -11.71 -9.95
C THR A 188 -3.88 -11.74 -9.38
N VAL A 189 -3.40 -10.63 -8.79
CA VAL A 189 -2.08 -10.55 -8.15
C VAL A 189 -1.98 -11.49 -6.95
N LEU A 190 -3.05 -11.68 -6.18
CA LEU A 190 -3.03 -12.58 -5.01
C LEU A 190 -3.25 -14.05 -5.37
N ASN A 191 -3.92 -14.32 -6.49
CA ASN A 191 -4.16 -15.68 -6.97
C ASN A 191 -2.92 -16.28 -7.66
N ASP A 192 -2.05 -15.43 -8.18
CA ASP A 192 -0.77 -15.83 -8.78
C ASP A 192 0.35 -15.81 -7.72
N ASN A 193 1.07 -16.93 -7.58
CA ASN A 193 2.09 -17.06 -6.54
C ASN A 193 3.32 -16.16 -6.79
N GLU A 194 3.69 -15.94 -8.05
CA GLU A 194 4.85 -15.12 -8.40
C GLU A 194 4.53 -13.64 -8.16
N LEU A 195 3.39 -13.16 -8.66
CA LEU A 195 2.94 -11.78 -8.43
C LEU A 195 2.72 -11.49 -6.95
N ARG A 196 2.13 -12.44 -6.19
CA ARG A 196 1.96 -12.32 -4.74
C ARG A 196 3.30 -12.23 -4.02
N SER A 197 4.29 -13.02 -4.45
CA SER A 197 5.67 -12.96 -3.92
C SER A 197 6.32 -11.61 -4.23
N THR A 198 6.19 -11.12 -5.46
CA THR A 198 6.68 -9.78 -5.85
C THR A 198 6.05 -8.68 -5.01
N LEU A 199 4.72 -8.70 -4.85
CA LEU A 199 4.01 -7.75 -3.97
C LEU A 199 4.54 -7.83 -2.52
N GLY A 200 4.71 -9.04 -1.98
CA GLY A 200 5.24 -9.25 -0.63
C GLY A 200 6.64 -8.66 -0.45
N LYS A 201 7.54 -8.82 -1.44
CA LYS A 201 8.88 -8.20 -1.43
C LYS A 201 8.80 -6.68 -1.45
N ILE A 202 7.92 -6.10 -2.27
CA ILE A 202 7.71 -4.65 -2.33
C ILE A 202 7.21 -4.13 -0.98
N VAL A 203 6.18 -4.76 -0.41
CA VAL A 203 5.62 -4.38 0.90
C VAL A 203 6.69 -4.44 1.98
N THR A 204 7.48 -5.51 2.05
CA THR A 204 8.56 -5.66 3.05
C THR A 204 9.57 -4.53 2.96
N ARG A 205 10.04 -4.23 1.75
CA ARG A 205 10.99 -3.13 1.51
C ARG A 205 10.40 -1.79 1.92
N LEU A 206 9.19 -1.47 1.48
CA LEU A 206 8.53 -0.20 1.81
C LEU A 206 8.27 -0.07 3.31
N LEU A 207 7.89 -1.15 4.01
CA LEU A 207 7.74 -1.13 5.46
C LEU A 207 9.07 -0.84 6.17
N ALA A 208 10.17 -1.46 5.72
CA ALA A 208 11.50 -1.20 6.27
C ALA A 208 11.91 0.27 6.07
N ASP A 209 11.68 0.83 4.87
CA ASP A 209 11.95 2.22 4.56
C ASP A 209 11.14 3.17 5.45
N LEU A 210 9.83 2.90 5.60
CA LEU A 210 8.93 3.68 6.46
C LEU A 210 9.32 3.61 7.94
N HIS A 211 9.68 2.43 8.44
CA HIS A 211 10.15 2.25 9.81
C HIS A 211 11.45 3.01 10.07
N SER A 212 12.41 2.93 9.14
CA SER A 212 13.67 3.67 9.21
C SER A 212 13.41 5.18 9.23
N HIS A 213 12.54 5.67 8.34
CA HIS A 213 12.15 7.07 8.25
C HIS A 213 11.47 7.57 9.54
N LEU A 214 10.48 6.83 10.05
CA LEU A 214 9.80 7.14 11.31
C LEU A 214 10.78 7.17 12.48
N LYS A 215 11.64 6.15 12.61
CA LYS A 215 12.66 6.08 13.66
C LYS A 215 13.61 7.28 13.60
N SER A 216 14.05 7.67 12.41
CA SER A 216 14.92 8.84 12.21
C SER A 216 14.25 10.13 12.70
N HIS A 217 13.02 10.40 12.24
CA HIS A 217 12.28 11.61 12.65
C HIS A 217 11.95 11.64 14.15
N LEU A 218 11.58 10.51 14.74
CA LEU A 218 11.35 10.41 16.18
C LEU A 218 12.65 10.61 16.96
N THR A 219 13.77 10.05 16.50
CA THR A 219 15.09 10.25 17.15
C THR A 219 15.48 11.73 17.14
N VAL A 220 15.34 12.40 15.99
CA VAL A 220 15.60 13.84 15.88
C VAL A 220 14.68 14.63 16.81
N SER A 221 13.41 14.23 16.91
CA SER A 221 12.44 14.86 17.81
C SER A 221 12.82 14.75 19.27
N ILE A 222 13.28 13.57 19.70
CA ILE A 222 13.76 13.35 21.06
C ILE A 222 14.97 14.25 21.33
N VAL A 223 15.97 14.21 20.46
CA VAL A 223 17.22 14.97 20.63
C VAL A 223 16.98 16.48 20.67
N LYS A 224 16.10 16.98 19.79
CA LYS A 224 15.80 18.42 19.67
C LYS A 224 14.60 18.87 20.49
N GLN A 225 13.97 17.96 21.25
CA GLN A 225 12.72 18.19 22.00
C GLN A 225 11.61 18.85 21.15
N THR A 226 11.45 18.41 19.90
CA THR A 226 10.42 18.99 19.01
C THR A 226 9.02 18.49 19.35
N CYS A 227 8.03 19.33 19.09
CA CYS A 227 6.63 18.94 19.24
C CYS A 227 6.25 17.79 18.29
N ILE A 228 5.47 16.82 18.78
CA ILE A 228 5.01 15.65 18.02
C ILE A 228 4.19 16.02 16.79
N ILE A 229 3.53 17.18 16.80
CA ILE A 229 2.78 17.70 15.65
C ILE A 229 3.73 18.00 14.48
N GLU A 230 4.90 18.57 14.75
CA GLU A 230 5.90 18.86 13.72
C GLU A 230 6.52 17.57 13.16
N VAL A 231 6.69 16.55 14.00
CA VAL A 231 7.08 15.20 13.55
C VAL A 231 6.02 14.61 12.63
N GLY A 232 4.74 14.69 13.02
CA GLY A 232 3.63 14.19 12.22
C GLY A 232 3.53 14.88 10.86
N LYS A 233 3.72 16.21 10.81
CA LYS A 233 3.78 16.96 9.55
C LYS A 233 4.96 16.49 8.69
N ALA A 234 6.17 16.38 9.26
CA ALA A 234 7.35 15.97 8.52
C ALA A 234 7.21 14.56 7.93
N VAL A 235 6.68 13.61 8.72
CA VAL A 235 6.40 12.25 8.27
C VAL A 235 5.32 12.21 7.19
N ALA A 236 4.28 13.03 7.31
CA ALA A 236 3.20 13.10 6.33
C ALA A 236 3.57 13.84 5.05
N CYS A 237 4.52 14.78 5.08
CA CYS A 237 5.02 15.45 3.88
C CYS A 237 5.59 14.46 2.84
N SER A 238 6.08 13.31 3.29
CA SER A 238 6.56 12.21 2.44
C SER A 238 5.43 11.42 1.76
N SER A 239 4.16 11.68 2.10
CA SER A 239 2.99 10.95 1.64
C SER A 239 1.90 11.90 1.11
N PRO A 240 1.82 12.13 -0.21
CA PRO A 240 0.84 13.04 -0.79
C PRO A 240 -0.60 12.58 -0.47
N GLY A 241 -1.40 13.50 0.06
CA GLY A 241 -2.82 13.27 0.36
C GLY A 241 -3.13 12.65 1.73
N MET A 242 -2.13 12.45 2.60
CA MET A 242 -2.39 12.01 3.98
C MET A 242 -2.69 13.21 4.88
N GLU A 243 -3.93 13.30 5.37
CA GLU A 243 -4.31 14.26 6.41
C GLU A 243 -3.99 13.67 7.79
N VAL A 244 -3.26 14.42 8.61
CA VAL A 244 -2.85 13.98 9.94
C VAL A 244 -3.82 14.55 10.98
N ASP A 245 -4.39 13.68 11.79
CA ASP A 245 -5.32 14.03 12.85
C ASP A 245 -4.82 13.59 14.25
N ALA A 246 -5.69 13.76 15.26
CA ALA A 246 -5.40 13.40 16.64
C ALA A 246 -5.04 11.93 16.85
N SER A 247 -5.63 11.01 16.08
CA SER A 247 -5.35 9.58 16.20
C SER A 247 -3.92 9.26 15.73
N HIS A 248 -3.49 9.90 14.64
CA HIS A 248 -2.12 9.78 14.13
C HIS A 248 -1.11 10.39 15.10
N TRP A 249 -1.40 11.55 15.69
CA TRP A 249 -0.52 12.16 16.70
C TRP A 249 -0.41 11.32 17.97
N ALA A 250 -1.53 10.76 18.46
CA ALA A 250 -1.51 9.84 19.59
C ALA A 250 -0.63 8.62 19.29
N ARG A 251 -0.69 8.10 18.07
CA ARG A 251 0.16 6.99 17.65
C ARG A 251 1.63 7.36 17.58
N LEU A 252 1.97 8.50 17.00
CA LEU A 252 3.35 8.99 16.98
C LEU A 252 3.89 9.24 18.40
N ALA A 253 3.08 9.79 19.30
CA ALA A 253 3.44 9.98 20.70
C ALA A 253 3.73 8.64 21.39
N PHE A 254 2.91 7.62 21.15
CA PHE A 254 3.15 6.27 21.64
C PHE A 254 4.49 5.70 21.10
N LEU A 255 4.75 5.80 19.80
CA LEU A 255 6.00 5.33 19.21
C LEU A 255 7.21 6.08 19.76
N CYS A 256 7.08 7.39 19.97
CA CYS A 256 8.10 8.21 20.62
C CYS A 256 8.40 7.70 22.03
N CYS A 257 7.35 7.45 22.82
CA CYS A 257 7.47 6.87 24.16
C CYS A 257 8.20 5.52 24.16
N CYS A 258 7.85 4.62 23.22
CA CYS A 258 8.55 3.34 23.06
C CYS A 258 10.03 3.53 22.71
N LEU A 259 10.35 4.49 21.83
CA LEU A 259 11.72 4.79 21.45
C LEU A 259 12.54 5.36 22.61
N HIS A 260 11.96 6.24 23.43
CA HIS A 260 12.58 6.72 24.67
C HIS A 260 12.96 5.55 25.59
N LEU A 261 12.02 4.63 25.85
CA LEU A 261 12.26 3.45 26.70
C LEU A 261 13.37 2.57 26.12
N PHE A 262 13.36 2.35 24.80
CA PHE A 262 14.38 1.58 24.10
C PHE A 262 15.78 2.22 24.25
N LEU A 263 15.91 3.53 24.00
CA LEU A 263 17.19 4.24 24.10
C LEU A 263 17.75 4.25 25.53
N ILE A 264 16.89 4.41 26.54
CA ILE A 264 17.28 4.28 27.96
C ILE A 264 17.75 2.85 28.24
N GLY A 265 17.02 1.85 27.74
CA GLY A 265 17.29 0.42 27.96
C GLY A 265 18.65 0.01 27.40
N VAL A 266 18.89 0.27 26.11
CA VAL A 266 20.14 -0.11 25.41
C VAL A 266 21.37 0.51 26.10
N GLY A 267 21.28 1.74 26.59
CA GLY A 267 22.41 2.40 27.29
C GLY A 267 23.54 2.88 26.42
N ASP A 268 23.48 2.64 25.11
CA ASP A 268 24.38 3.28 24.17
C ASP A 268 23.87 4.69 23.86
N HIS A 269 24.27 5.64 24.70
CA HIS A 269 23.87 7.05 24.64
C HIS A 269 24.61 7.85 23.55
N LYS A 270 25.21 7.18 22.56
CA LYS A 270 25.83 7.85 21.39
C LYS A 270 24.83 8.61 20.54
N ILE A 271 23.60 8.08 20.41
CA ILE A 271 22.56 8.67 19.57
C ILE A 271 21.90 9.85 20.28
N ALA A 272 21.59 9.68 21.56
CA ALA A 272 20.97 10.70 22.39
C ALA A 272 21.45 10.55 23.84
N PRO A 273 21.88 11.65 24.50
CA PRO A 273 22.23 11.62 25.91
C PRO A 273 21.06 11.12 26.77
N LEU A 274 21.39 10.45 27.89
CA LEU A 274 20.36 9.94 28.81
C LEU A 274 19.47 11.07 29.36
N SER A 275 20.03 12.26 29.60
CA SER A 275 19.29 13.44 30.06
C SER A 275 18.22 13.87 29.05
N THR A 276 18.50 13.74 27.76
CA THR A 276 17.56 14.05 26.67
C THR A 276 16.51 12.93 26.48
N CYS A 277 16.90 11.68 26.77
CA CYS A 277 15.99 10.54 26.66
C CYS A 277 15.04 10.42 27.86
N PHE A 278 15.36 10.99 29.01
CA PHE A 278 14.55 10.84 30.22
C PHE A 278 13.53 11.99 30.35
N THR A 279 12.28 11.63 30.61
CA THR A 279 11.26 12.55 31.11
C THR A 279 10.55 11.91 32.29
N PRO A 280 10.19 12.67 33.35
CA PRO A 280 9.47 12.13 34.52
C PRO A 280 8.22 11.32 34.17
N ARG A 281 7.56 11.64 33.05
CA ARG A 281 6.37 10.92 32.58
C ARG A 281 6.62 9.45 32.23
N LEU A 282 7.88 9.06 31.99
CA LEU A 282 8.25 7.68 31.68
C LEU A 282 8.42 6.83 32.94
N ILE A 283 8.55 7.42 34.13
CA ILE A 283 8.84 6.71 35.38
C ILE A 283 7.93 5.47 35.59
N PRO A 284 6.60 5.55 35.42
CA PRO A 284 5.71 4.40 35.63
C PRO A 284 5.95 3.24 34.64
N MET A 285 6.62 3.52 33.52
CA MET A 285 6.91 2.55 32.46
C MET A 285 8.33 1.99 32.53
N LEU A 286 9.20 2.57 33.37
CA LEU A 286 10.56 2.11 33.55
C LEU A 286 10.60 0.84 34.43
N LYS A 287 11.41 -0.14 34.02
CA LYS A 287 11.72 -1.30 34.87
C LYS A 287 12.75 -0.94 35.95
N SER A 288 12.84 -1.73 37.01
CA SER A 288 13.70 -1.45 38.18
C SER A 288 15.19 -1.27 37.85
N ASP A 289 15.69 -2.01 36.86
CA ASP A 289 17.06 -1.88 36.35
C ASP A 289 17.27 -0.53 35.63
N MET A 290 16.28 -0.11 34.82
CA MET A 290 16.28 1.19 34.16
C MET A 290 16.17 2.34 35.16
N HIS A 291 15.34 2.21 36.21
CA HIS A 291 15.28 3.15 37.33
C HIS A 291 16.66 3.38 37.94
N THR A 292 17.30 2.30 38.38
CA THR A 292 18.64 2.35 39.01
C THR A 292 19.68 2.99 38.08
N LYS A 293 19.59 2.70 36.78
CA LYS A 293 20.47 3.27 35.76
C LYS A 293 20.26 4.77 35.59
N VAL A 294 19.01 5.21 35.52
CA VAL A 294 18.64 6.63 35.41
C VAL A 294 19.09 7.40 36.65
N GLU A 295 18.78 6.92 37.86
CA GLU A 295 19.20 7.56 39.12
C GLU A 295 20.72 7.70 39.21
N ARG A 296 21.45 6.64 38.91
CA ARG A 296 22.92 6.65 38.97
C ARG A 296 23.53 7.63 37.98
N ASN A 297 23.05 7.62 36.73
CA ASN A 297 23.69 8.38 35.65
C ASN A 297 23.28 9.85 35.62
N LEU A 298 22.05 10.17 36.06
CA LEU A 298 21.57 11.56 36.12
C LEU A 298 21.70 12.20 37.50
N GLY A 299 21.99 11.41 38.55
CA GLY A 299 22.07 11.90 39.92
C GLY A 299 20.73 12.38 40.47
N ILE A 300 19.62 11.82 39.97
CA ILE A 300 18.26 12.16 40.40
C ILE A 300 17.70 11.10 41.36
N ASN A 301 16.74 11.49 42.20
CA ASN A 301 15.99 10.58 43.07
C ASN A 301 14.60 10.37 42.47
N ILE A 302 14.35 9.20 41.87
CA ILE A 302 13.07 8.94 41.18
C ILE A 302 11.92 8.85 42.18
N SER A 303 12.15 8.24 43.36
CA SER A 303 11.15 8.15 44.42
C SER A 303 10.70 9.52 44.94
N GLU A 304 11.59 10.50 44.91
CA GLU A 304 11.21 11.88 45.19
C GLU A 304 10.29 12.40 44.09
N ILE A 305 10.70 12.33 42.81
CA ILE A 305 9.89 12.81 41.67
C ILE A 305 8.48 12.19 41.66
N GLU A 306 8.35 10.88 41.93
CA GLU A 306 7.04 10.21 42.05
C GLU A 306 6.17 10.81 43.18
N ARG A 307 6.77 11.12 44.34
CA ARG A 307 6.06 11.73 45.47
C ARG A 307 5.54 13.12 45.12
N TRP A 308 6.32 13.91 44.38
CA TRP A 308 5.91 15.22 43.90
C TRP A 308 4.76 15.11 42.89
N ALA A 309 4.82 14.14 41.97
CA ALA A 309 3.74 13.90 41.00
C ALA A 309 2.40 13.54 41.68
N VAL A 310 2.42 12.64 42.68
CA VAL A 310 1.21 12.27 43.44
C VAL A 310 0.66 13.44 44.25
N SER A 311 1.52 14.34 44.73
CA SER A 311 1.07 15.49 45.54
C SER A 311 0.39 16.57 44.68
N ALA A 312 0.80 16.74 43.42
CA ALA A 312 0.21 17.71 42.51
C ALA A 312 -1.25 17.35 42.13
N ASP A 313 -1.53 16.06 41.90
CA ASP A 313 -2.88 15.61 41.52
C ASP A 313 -3.90 15.77 42.66
N ASN A 314 -3.45 15.79 43.92
CA ASN A 314 -4.33 15.93 45.10
C ASN A 314 -4.68 17.39 45.44
N MET A 315 -4.05 18.38 44.81
CA MET A 315 -4.30 19.80 45.08
C MET A 315 -5.45 20.40 44.24
N ASP A 316 -5.93 19.70 43.20
CA ASP A 316 -6.95 20.22 42.27
C ASP A 316 -8.41 19.92 42.69
N GLU A 317 -8.62 19.06 43.72
CA GLU A 317 -9.97 18.68 44.17
C GLU A 317 -10.52 19.47 45.38
N SER A 318 -9.76 20.38 46.00
CA SER A 318 -10.21 21.02 47.26
C SER A 318 -10.92 22.38 47.12
N VAL A 319 -11.36 22.78 45.92
CA VAL A 319 -12.07 24.07 45.71
C VAL A 319 -13.46 23.86 45.08
N THR A 320 -14.28 22.99 45.67
CA THR A 320 -15.75 23.10 45.53
C THR A 320 -16.45 22.54 46.76
N ASP A 321 -16.73 23.41 47.73
CA ASP A 321 -18.04 23.52 48.41
C ASP A 321 -17.89 24.27 49.72
N THR A 322 -18.12 25.58 49.69
CA THR A 322 -18.80 26.28 50.79
C THR A 322 -19.51 27.51 50.23
N LEU A 323 -20.75 27.32 49.76
CA LEU A 323 -21.74 28.38 49.65
C LEU A 323 -22.05 28.89 51.07
N VAL A 324 -21.41 29.98 51.48
CA VAL A 324 -21.88 30.81 52.59
C VAL A 324 -22.15 32.21 52.05
N MET A 325 -23.44 32.51 51.96
CA MET A 325 -23.98 33.86 51.85
C MET A 325 -23.43 34.71 53.01
N GLY A 326 -22.73 35.80 52.71
CA GLY A 326 -22.19 36.69 53.74
C GLY A 326 -21.82 38.04 53.15
N ASP A 327 -22.78 38.95 53.19
CA ASP A 327 -22.70 40.34 52.77
C ASP A 327 -21.79 41.16 53.71
N GLY A 328 -21.02 42.11 53.17
CA GLY A 328 -20.51 43.26 53.93
C GLY A 328 -19.02 43.33 54.30
N SER A 329 -18.35 44.30 53.66
CA SER A 329 -17.39 45.24 54.25
C SER A 329 -15.93 44.82 54.52
N SER A 330 -15.05 45.39 53.68
CA SER A 330 -13.79 46.09 54.00
C SER A 330 -12.95 45.60 55.18
N SER A 331 -11.79 44.99 54.90
CA SER A 331 -10.47 45.51 55.31
C SER A 331 -9.34 44.63 54.74
N ALA A 332 -8.31 45.28 54.22
CA ALA A 332 -7.07 44.63 53.77
C ALA A 332 -6.26 44.12 54.98
N PRO A 333 -5.58 42.98 54.84
CA PRO A 333 -4.36 42.72 55.59
C PRO A 333 -3.18 42.46 54.64
N THR A 334 -2.14 43.27 54.81
CA THR A 334 -0.75 42.92 54.52
C THR A 334 -0.34 41.71 55.37
N GLY A 335 0.16 40.64 54.75
CA GLY A 335 0.68 39.49 55.47
C GLY A 335 1.42 38.52 54.54
N ASP A 336 2.76 38.59 54.62
CA ASP A 336 3.78 37.61 54.23
C ASP A 336 3.34 36.34 53.48
N GLU A 337 3.61 36.33 52.17
CA GLU A 337 3.82 35.10 51.41
C GLU A 337 5.28 34.65 51.58
N SER A 338 5.49 33.72 52.52
CA SER A 338 6.68 32.86 52.55
C SER A 338 6.19 31.42 52.63
N GLY A 339 5.61 30.93 51.54
CA GLY A 339 5.39 29.51 51.30
C GLY A 339 6.59 28.92 50.56
N PRO A 340 7.09 27.72 50.90
CA PRO A 340 8.19 27.09 50.19
C PRO A 340 7.67 26.45 48.89
N GLY A 341 7.25 27.29 47.95
CA GLY A 341 7.08 26.89 46.56
C GLY A 341 8.45 26.92 45.90
N ALA A 342 9.24 25.87 46.12
CA ALA A 342 10.40 25.64 45.28
C ALA A 342 9.88 25.20 43.90
N ASP A 343 9.61 26.17 43.03
CA ASP A 343 9.55 25.95 41.60
C ASP A 343 10.87 25.30 41.21
N PHE A 344 10.85 23.98 41.03
CA PHE A 344 11.98 23.24 40.55
C PHE A 344 12.21 23.67 39.10
N ASP A 345 13.18 24.55 38.91
CA ASP A 345 13.53 25.15 37.64
C ASP A 345 14.10 24.09 36.68
N TRP A 346 13.20 23.44 35.91
CA TRP A 346 13.57 22.45 34.90
C TRP A 346 14.46 23.02 33.79
N SER A 347 14.54 24.35 33.65
CA SER A 347 15.46 25.04 32.73
C SER A 347 16.92 24.71 33.04
N ARG A 348 17.24 24.36 34.29
CA ARG A 348 18.62 24.10 34.75
C ARG A 348 19.22 22.78 34.26
N LEU A 349 18.42 21.89 33.67
CA LEU A 349 18.86 20.63 33.06
C LEU A 349 19.13 20.74 31.55
N GLY A 350 18.81 21.89 30.92
CA GLY A 350 18.79 22.03 29.45
C GLY A 350 19.83 22.97 28.82
N ASP A 351 20.64 23.71 29.59
CA ASP A 351 21.38 24.87 29.07
C ASP A 351 22.83 24.59 28.63
N ASN A 352 23.09 23.48 27.93
CA ASN A 352 24.45 23.16 27.45
C ASN A 352 24.46 22.46 26.07
N THR A 353 23.74 23.00 25.09
CA THR A 353 23.84 22.56 23.69
C THR A 353 23.80 23.71 22.69
N ASP A 354 24.67 24.71 22.88
CA ASP A 354 25.10 25.61 21.81
C ASP A 354 26.42 25.06 21.26
N ASP A 355 26.39 24.15 20.27
CA ASP A 355 27.49 23.87 19.33
C ASP A 355 27.24 22.67 18.39
N LEU A 356 26.00 22.44 17.93
CA LEU A 356 25.74 21.47 16.85
C LEU A 356 24.86 22.08 15.75
N GLN A 357 25.37 23.15 15.14
CA GLN A 357 24.91 23.62 13.85
C GLN A 357 25.84 23.05 12.76
N GLY A 358 25.70 21.76 12.49
CA GLY A 358 26.28 21.09 11.32
C GLY A 358 25.19 20.85 10.28
N ASP A 359 25.36 21.46 9.10
CA ASP A 359 24.48 21.32 7.93
C ASP A 359 24.15 19.85 7.62
N ALA A 360 22.89 19.47 7.83
CA ALA A 360 22.34 18.17 7.42
C ALA A 360 21.56 18.27 6.09
N ASN A 361 21.98 19.16 5.18
CA ASN A 361 21.43 19.30 3.83
C ASN A 361 22.54 19.07 2.79
N SER A 362 23.04 17.84 2.70
CA SER A 362 23.74 17.35 1.51
C SER A 362 23.76 15.82 1.54
N ILE A 363 22.66 15.20 1.12
CA ILE A 363 22.73 13.87 0.50
C ILE A 363 22.49 14.13 -0.98
N ALA A 364 23.59 14.33 -1.68
CA ALA A 364 23.61 14.48 -3.12
C ALA A 364 23.15 13.19 -3.79
N ASP A 365 22.16 13.37 -4.63
CA ASP A 365 21.76 12.51 -5.74
C ASP A 365 23.00 12.07 -6.56
N ALA A 366 23.30 10.79 -6.50
CA ALA A 366 24.25 10.13 -7.39
C ALA A 366 23.55 8.93 -8.02
N GLY A 367 22.90 9.17 -9.15
CA GLY A 367 22.35 8.11 -10.00
C GLY A 367 23.46 7.16 -10.48
N PRO A 368 23.14 5.87 -10.71
CA PRO A 368 24.13 4.91 -11.16
C PRO A 368 24.35 5.04 -12.68
N ASN A 369 25.62 5.17 -13.05
CA ASN A 369 26.09 4.92 -14.40
C ASN A 369 25.87 3.42 -14.72
N LEU A 370 25.12 3.16 -15.79
CA LEU A 370 25.09 1.88 -16.48
C LEU A 370 26.41 1.71 -17.24
N ASP A 371 27.12 0.60 -16.99
CA ASP A 371 27.73 -0.19 -18.06
C ASP A 371 28.27 -1.54 -17.55
N ALA A 372 27.79 -2.59 -18.22
CA ALA A 372 28.39 -3.88 -18.58
C ALA A 372 28.91 -4.90 -17.54
N ASP A 373 28.27 -6.07 -17.61
CA ASP A 373 28.84 -7.42 -17.57
C ASP A 373 29.62 -7.87 -16.33
N THR A 374 28.96 -8.63 -15.44
CA THR A 374 29.46 -9.95 -15.01
C THR A 374 28.29 -10.82 -14.52
N LEU A 375 28.08 -11.94 -15.21
CA LEU A 375 27.26 -13.06 -14.77
C LEU A 375 27.93 -13.75 -13.58
N SER A 376 27.31 -13.71 -12.39
CA SER A 376 27.49 -14.75 -11.37
C SER A 376 26.20 -14.91 -10.59
N ASN A 377 25.53 -16.00 -10.91
CA ASN A 377 24.33 -16.54 -10.31
C ASN A 377 24.73 -17.28 -9.03
N ASP A 378 24.62 -16.65 -7.87
CA ASP A 378 24.61 -17.33 -6.58
C ASP A 378 23.39 -16.85 -5.79
N GLY A 379 22.54 -17.82 -5.46
CA GLY A 379 21.34 -17.61 -4.68
C GLY A 379 21.70 -17.48 -3.20
N ASP A 380 21.69 -16.25 -2.71
CA ASP A 380 21.64 -16.00 -1.27
C ASP A 380 20.17 -16.07 -0.83
N ASP A 381 19.86 -17.14 -0.10
CA ASP A 381 18.65 -17.27 0.71
C ASP A 381 18.61 -16.13 1.72
N LEU A 382 17.72 -15.16 1.47
CA LEU A 382 17.37 -14.12 2.42
C LEU A 382 16.69 -14.78 3.62
N ASP A 383 17.39 -14.82 4.76
CA ASP A 383 16.82 -15.27 6.03
C ASP A 383 15.63 -14.35 6.40
N PRO A 384 14.40 -14.88 6.45
CA PRO A 384 13.22 -14.09 6.81
C PRO A 384 13.21 -13.63 8.27
N SER A 385 14.25 -13.96 9.05
CA SER A 385 14.36 -13.68 10.49
C SER A 385 15.26 -12.48 10.83
N ASP A 386 15.96 -11.87 9.86
CA ASP A 386 16.80 -10.69 10.14
C ASP A 386 15.93 -9.43 10.25
N SER A 387 15.49 -9.13 11.47
CA SER A 387 14.59 -8.01 11.75
C SER A 387 15.25 -6.63 11.69
N GLY A 388 16.50 -6.51 11.23
CA GLY A 388 17.24 -5.24 11.16
C GLY A 388 17.53 -4.60 12.53
N PHE A 389 17.19 -5.29 13.63
CA PHE A 389 17.54 -4.91 15.01
C PHE A 389 18.58 -5.90 15.50
N ARG A 390 19.82 -5.77 15.02
CA ARG A 390 20.94 -6.53 15.61
C ARG A 390 21.14 -6.05 17.04
N LEU A 391 20.62 -6.84 17.99
CA LEU A 391 20.99 -6.80 19.39
C LEU A 391 22.27 -7.61 19.56
N ASP A 392 23.40 -7.07 19.08
CA ASP A 392 24.70 -7.56 19.50
C ASP A 392 24.95 -6.97 20.90
N GLY A 393 24.74 -7.81 21.92
CA GLY A 393 25.02 -7.50 23.32
C GLY A 393 26.50 -7.55 23.67
#